data_AF-A0A1I8EYK6-F1
#
_entry.id   AF-A0A1I8EYK6-F1
#
_cell.length_a   1.000
_cell.length_b   1.000
_cell.length_c   1.000
_cell.angle_alpha   90.00
_cell.angle_beta   90.00
_cell.angle_gamma   90.00
#
_symmetry.space_group_name_H-M   'P 1'
#
loop_
_entity.id
_entity.type
_entity.pdbx_description
1 polymer ?
#
loop_
_entity_poly.entity_id
_entity_poly.type
_entity_poly.pdbx_seq_one_letter_code
_entity_poly.pdbx_strand_id
1 'polypeptide(L)'
;PASGGSEDWAKQTAGIKYVYLLELRPDEKNWDGFILDERQLIPTATETWAGIRVVADAVIERANRKITRINGTKNTIKQEYRFGNGSAGSCYDLRHACKRWVQEKESICKTVPIFMREQCAYSCGHC
;
A
#
# COMPACT_ATOMS: atom_id res chain seq x y z
N PRO A 1 22.07 -11.81 7.49
CA PRO A 1 21.55 -10.94 6.41
C PRO A 1 22.03 -11.43 5.05
N ALA A 2 21.15 -11.46 4.05
CA ALA A 2 21.47 -11.82 2.67
C ALA A 2 20.92 -10.73 1.74
N SER A 3 21.56 -10.53 0.59
CA SER A 3 21.18 -9.51 -0.39
C SER A 3 21.38 -10.03 -1.81
N GLY A 4 20.58 -9.53 -2.75
CA GLY A 4 20.72 -9.87 -4.17
C GLY A 4 19.94 -11.11 -4.57
N GLY A 5 18.98 -11.53 -3.73
CA GLY A 5 18.04 -12.58 -4.06
C GLY A 5 17.12 -12.16 -5.21
N SER A 6 16.53 -13.15 -5.87
CA SER A 6 15.57 -12.91 -6.96
C SER A 6 14.34 -12.12 -6.47
N GLU A 7 13.94 -12.35 -5.23
CA GLU A 7 12.87 -11.70 -4.50
C GLU A 7 13.19 -10.22 -4.21
N ASP A 8 14.43 -9.88 -3.89
CA ASP A 8 14.88 -8.50 -3.73
C ASP A 8 14.74 -7.74 -5.06
N TRP A 9 15.23 -8.35 -6.15
CA TRP A 9 15.12 -7.76 -7.48
C TRP A 9 13.67 -7.61 -7.93
N ALA A 10 12.84 -8.65 -7.73
CA ALA A 10 11.42 -8.63 -8.07
C ALA A 10 10.69 -7.51 -7.30
N LYS A 11 11.06 -7.30 -6.04
CA LYS A 11 10.47 -6.29 -5.18
C LYS A 11 10.90 -4.88 -5.55
N GLN A 12 12.21 -4.65 -5.69
CA GLN A 12 12.78 -3.32 -5.87
C GLN A 12 12.81 -2.88 -7.33
N THR A 13 13.27 -3.74 -8.24
CA THR A 13 13.48 -3.40 -9.65
C THR A 13 12.20 -3.59 -10.46
N ALA A 14 11.55 -4.76 -10.34
CA ALA A 14 10.32 -5.04 -11.10
C ALA A 14 9.06 -4.42 -10.46
N GLY A 15 9.18 -3.87 -9.24
CA GLY A 15 8.06 -3.21 -8.56
C GLY A 15 6.91 -4.13 -8.17
N ILE A 16 7.15 -5.45 -8.05
CA ILE A 16 6.11 -6.41 -7.71
C ILE A 16 5.71 -6.22 -6.24
N LYS A 17 4.42 -6.05 -6.00
CA LYS A 17 3.92 -5.66 -4.68
C LYS A 17 4.02 -6.78 -3.64
N TYR A 18 3.67 -8.00 -4.02
CA TYR A 18 3.63 -9.16 -3.15
C TYR A 18 4.68 -10.15 -3.66
N VAL A 19 5.75 -10.31 -2.89
CA VAL A 19 6.89 -11.17 -3.23
C VAL A 19 7.19 -11.99 -1.99
N TYR A 20 7.35 -13.30 -2.18
CA TYR A 20 7.60 -14.27 -1.11
C TYR A 20 8.65 -15.26 -1.59
N LEU A 21 9.52 -15.67 -0.68
CA LEU A 21 10.41 -16.80 -0.84
C LEU A 21 9.91 -17.89 0.11
N LEU A 22 9.75 -19.11 -0.41
CA LEU A 22 9.28 -20.26 0.37
C LEU A 22 10.40 -21.28 0.45
N GLU A 23 10.77 -21.65 1.67
CA GLU A 23 11.64 -22.79 1.94
C GLU A 23 10.76 -23.95 2.40
N LEU A 24 10.93 -25.10 1.76
CA LEU A 24 10.09 -26.28 1.98
C LEU A 24 10.73 -27.21 3.02
N ARG A 25 10.12 -28.39 3.21
CA ARG A 25 10.71 -29.48 4.00
C ARG A 25 12.07 -29.92 3.44
N PRO A 26 12.92 -30.54 4.29
CA PRO A 26 12.76 -30.72 5.73
C PRO A 26 13.13 -29.45 6.52
N ASP A 27 12.91 -29.48 7.84
CA ASP A 27 13.39 -28.41 8.71
C ASP A 27 14.92 -28.41 8.84
N GLU A 28 15.47 -27.33 9.39
CA GLU A 28 16.91 -27.09 9.55
C GLU A 28 17.63 -28.16 10.41
N LYS A 29 16.91 -29.03 11.13
CA LYS A 29 17.51 -30.07 11.98
C LYS A 29 17.86 -31.33 11.19
N ASN A 30 17.37 -31.47 9.97
CA ASN A 30 17.78 -32.56 9.09
C ASN A 30 19.12 -32.23 8.44
N TRP A 31 20.12 -33.08 8.73
CA TRP A 31 21.51 -32.91 8.27
C TRP A 31 21.68 -32.93 6.75
N ASP A 32 20.77 -33.61 6.04
CA ASP A 32 20.78 -33.75 4.59
C ASP A 32 19.65 -32.92 3.95
N GLY A 33 19.51 -31.66 4.37
CA GLY A 33 18.36 -30.78 4.05
C GLY A 33 17.97 -30.64 2.57
N PHE A 34 18.75 -31.18 1.63
CA PHE A 34 18.43 -31.27 0.21
C PHE A 34 17.87 -32.62 -0.24
N ILE A 35 18.06 -33.70 0.53
CA ILE A 35 17.56 -35.04 0.25
C ILE A 35 16.28 -35.28 1.07
N LEU A 36 15.15 -35.35 0.37
CA LEU A 36 13.83 -35.57 0.94
C LEU A 36 13.30 -36.95 0.55
N ASP A 37 12.76 -37.70 1.51
CA ASP A 37 12.14 -39.01 1.29
C ASP A 37 10.95 -38.89 0.31
N GLU A 38 10.82 -39.83 -0.62
CA GLU A 38 9.75 -39.87 -1.62
C GLU A 38 8.34 -39.76 -1.00
N ARG A 39 8.15 -40.35 0.18
CA ARG A 39 6.87 -40.30 0.93
C ARG A 39 6.50 -38.89 1.39
N GLN A 40 7.46 -37.98 1.45
CA GLN A 40 7.26 -36.58 1.85
C GLN A 40 6.94 -35.66 0.67
N LEU A 41 7.03 -36.13 -0.58
CA LEU A 41 6.78 -35.29 -1.77
C LEU A 41 5.33 -34.78 -1.82
N ILE A 42 4.36 -35.70 -1.75
CA ILE A 42 2.94 -35.36 -1.78
C ILE A 42 2.51 -34.54 -0.56
N PRO A 43 2.91 -34.89 0.69
CA PRO A 43 2.67 -34.04 1.85
C PRO A 43 3.21 -32.61 1.70
N THR A 44 4.47 -32.45 1.28
CA THR A 44 5.11 -31.13 1.07
C THR A 44 4.35 -30.33 0.02
N ALA A 45 3.97 -30.95 -1.10
CA ALA A 45 3.19 -30.27 -2.14
C ALA A 45 1.81 -29.84 -1.63
N THR A 46 1.13 -30.70 -0.86
CA THR A 46 -0.22 -30.45 -0.35
C THR A 46 -0.25 -29.28 0.62
N GLU A 47 0.68 -29.24 1.59
CA GLU A 47 0.74 -28.14 2.55
C GLU A 47 1.20 -26.82 1.91
N THR A 48 2.16 -26.89 0.98
CA THR A 48 2.64 -25.72 0.23
C THR A 48 1.50 -25.12 -0.58
N TRP A 49 0.74 -25.97 -1.28
CA TRP A 49 -0.42 -25.53 -2.06
C TRP A 49 -1.51 -24.90 -1.20
N ALA A 50 -1.77 -25.46 -0.01
CA ALA A 50 -2.74 -24.89 0.92
C ALA A 50 -2.35 -23.45 1.31
N GLY A 51 -1.07 -23.20 1.59
CA GLY A 51 -0.54 -21.86 1.87
C GLY A 51 -0.62 -20.91 0.67
N ILE A 52 -0.17 -21.36 -0.50
CA ILE A 52 -0.19 -20.57 -1.74
C ILE A 52 -1.61 -20.12 -2.09
N ARG A 53 -2.59 -21.01 -1.97
CA ARG A 53 -4.00 -20.70 -2.25
C ARG A 53 -4.51 -19.53 -1.40
N VAL A 54 -4.22 -19.54 -0.09
CA VAL A 54 -4.64 -18.47 0.83
C VAL A 54 -4.05 -17.12 0.42
N VAL A 55 -2.76 -17.09 0.07
CA VAL A 55 -2.09 -15.86 -0.37
C VAL A 55 -2.66 -15.39 -1.71
N ALA A 56 -2.86 -16.30 -2.66
CA ALA A 56 -3.42 -15.98 -3.97
C ALA A 56 -4.82 -15.37 -3.85
N ASP A 57 -5.71 -16.00 -3.06
CA ASP A 57 -7.07 -15.50 -2.82
C ASP A 57 -7.05 -14.09 -2.20
N ALA A 58 -6.19 -13.86 -1.20
CA ALA A 58 -6.04 -12.55 -0.56
C ALA A 58 -5.52 -11.47 -1.54
N VAL A 59 -4.59 -11.83 -2.43
CA VAL A 59 -4.06 -10.92 -3.45
C VAL A 59 -5.13 -10.57 -4.48
N ILE A 60 -5.87 -11.57 -4.98
CA ILE A 60 -6.97 -11.38 -5.95
C ILE A 60 -8.05 -10.48 -5.34
N GLU A 61 -8.49 -10.77 -4.12
CA GLU A 61 -9.50 -9.97 -3.42
C GLU A 61 -9.05 -8.51 -3.25
N ARG A 62 -7.76 -8.29 -2.92
CA ARG A 62 -7.21 -6.95 -2.77
C ARG A 62 -7.04 -6.22 -4.11
N ALA A 63 -6.71 -6.93 -5.19
CA ALA A 63 -6.68 -6.37 -6.54
C ALA A 63 -8.09 -5.94 -6.98
N ASN A 64 -9.09 -6.79 -6.78
CA ASN A 64 -10.49 -6.51 -7.09
C ASN A 64 -11.00 -5.30 -6.31
N ARG A 65 -10.76 -5.24 -4.98
CA ARG A 65 -11.12 -4.07 -4.16
C ARG A 65 -10.48 -2.77 -4.67
N LYS A 66 -9.23 -2.83 -5.14
CA LYS A 66 -8.55 -1.65 -5.73
C LYS A 66 -9.25 -1.21 -7.01
N ILE A 67 -9.60 -2.16 -7.89
CA ILE A 67 -10.34 -1.90 -9.12
C ILE A 67 -11.71 -1.29 -8.81
N THR A 68 -12.48 -1.87 -7.88
CA THR A 68 -13.78 -1.35 -7.47
C THR A 68 -13.68 0.06 -6.91
N ARG A 69 -12.65 0.36 -6.09
CA ARG A 69 -12.43 1.73 -5.60
C ARG A 69 -12.13 2.71 -6.72
N ILE A 70 -11.27 2.34 -7.68
CA ILE A 70 -10.93 3.17 -8.84
C ILE A 70 -12.15 3.41 -9.73
N ASN A 71 -12.98 2.39 -9.94
CA ASN A 71 -14.19 2.51 -10.75
C ASN A 71 -15.30 3.27 -10.02
N GLY A 72 -15.40 3.12 -8.70
CA GLY A 72 -16.29 3.88 -7.83
C GLY A 72 -15.93 5.37 -7.79
N THR A 73 -14.65 5.72 -7.74
CA THR A 73 -14.22 7.13 -7.85
C THR A 73 -14.45 7.71 -9.25
N LYS A 74 -14.46 6.90 -10.31
CA LYS A 74 -14.80 7.36 -11.66
C LYS A 74 -16.30 7.65 -11.85
N ASN A 75 -17.18 6.96 -11.12
CA ASN A 75 -18.62 7.24 -11.09
C ASN A 75 -19.05 8.30 -10.07
N THR A 76 -18.13 8.81 -9.25
CA THR A 76 -18.30 10.08 -8.52
C THR A 76 -17.59 11.20 -9.27
N ILE A 77 -18.21 11.69 -10.35
CA ILE A 77 -17.98 13.08 -10.76
C ILE A 77 -18.38 13.94 -9.56
N LYS A 78 -17.44 14.75 -9.03
CA LYS A 78 -17.71 15.90 -8.15
C LYS A 78 -18.57 15.60 -6.91
N GLN A 79 -18.00 14.99 -5.88
CA GLN A 79 -18.31 15.52 -4.54
C GLN A 79 -17.25 16.57 -4.21
N GLU A 80 -17.49 17.78 -4.73
CA GLU A 80 -16.98 19.00 -4.10
C GLU A 80 -17.36 18.90 -2.62
N TYR A 81 -16.37 18.70 -1.75
CA TYR A 81 -16.56 19.04 -0.34
C TYR A 81 -16.74 20.56 -0.28
N ARG A 82 -17.98 21.00 -0.46
CA ARG A 82 -18.38 22.42 -0.40
C ARG A 82 -18.39 22.87 1.06
N PHE A 83 -17.34 23.53 1.48
CA PHE A 83 -17.40 24.48 2.58
C PHE A 83 -16.90 25.83 2.06
N GLY A 84 -17.84 26.78 1.91
CA GLY A 84 -17.69 28.03 1.16
C GLY A 84 -18.82 28.20 0.14
N ASN A 85 -19.01 29.40 -0.43
CA ASN A 85 -20.15 29.71 -1.32
C ASN A 85 -20.09 29.00 -2.71
N GLY A 86 -19.09 28.15 -2.96
CA GLY A 86 -18.99 27.33 -4.18
C GLY A 86 -18.74 28.10 -5.47
N SER A 87 -18.26 29.34 -5.41
CA SER A 87 -17.98 30.16 -6.59
C SER A 87 -16.64 29.77 -7.23
N ALA A 88 -16.56 29.78 -8.57
CA ALA A 88 -15.28 29.64 -9.28
C ALA A 88 -14.30 30.74 -8.81
N GLY A 89 -13.16 30.35 -8.23
CA GLY A 89 -12.18 31.26 -7.62
C GLY A 89 -12.22 31.35 -6.09
N SER A 90 -13.10 30.60 -5.40
CA SER A 90 -13.10 30.55 -3.93
C SER A 90 -11.89 29.75 -3.41
N CYS A 91 -11.05 30.38 -2.57
CA CYS A 91 -9.96 29.75 -1.84
C CYS A 91 -10.50 28.98 -0.62
N TYR A 92 -10.11 27.71 -0.44
CA TYR A 92 -10.50 26.91 0.72
C TYR A 92 -9.47 25.79 1.00
N ASP A 93 -9.53 25.24 2.21
CA ASP A 93 -8.73 24.08 2.61
C ASP A 93 -9.43 22.77 2.20
N LEU A 94 -8.69 21.82 1.64
CA LEU A 94 -9.21 20.48 1.31
C LEU A 94 -9.40 19.61 2.54
N ARG A 95 -8.70 19.92 3.65
CA ARG A 95 -8.78 19.18 4.91
C ARG A 95 -9.34 20.04 6.02
N HIS A 96 -10.33 19.52 6.72
CA HIS A 96 -10.92 20.18 7.91
C HIS A 96 -9.91 20.40 9.06
N ALA A 97 -8.80 19.67 9.06
CA ALA A 97 -7.77 19.76 10.12
C ALA A 97 -6.76 20.91 9.91
N CYS A 98 -6.75 21.59 8.76
CA CYS A 98 -5.76 22.62 8.43
C CYS A 98 -5.69 23.74 9.47
N LYS A 99 -6.85 24.27 9.89
CA LYS A 99 -6.93 25.29 10.94
C LYS A 99 -6.28 24.85 12.25
N ARG A 100 -6.53 23.61 12.68
CA ARG A 100 -5.95 23.06 13.91
C ARG A 100 -4.44 22.91 13.80
N TRP A 101 -3.94 22.43 12.66
CA TRP A 101 -2.51 22.25 12.45
C TRP A 101 -1.73 23.57 12.45
N VAL A 102 -2.29 24.62 11.86
CA VAL A 102 -1.67 25.96 11.89
C VAL A 102 -1.71 26.56 13.29
N GLN A 103 -2.77 26.31 14.06
CA GLN A 103 -2.87 26.73 15.47
C GLN A 103 -1.88 25.98 16.39
N GLU A 104 -1.69 24.68 16.19
CA GLU A 104 -0.75 23.86 16.97
C GLU A 104 0.71 24.18 16.62
N LYS A 105 0.99 24.48 15.35
CA LYS A 105 2.34 24.81 14.87
C LYS A 105 2.29 25.84 13.74
N GLU A 106 2.52 27.10 14.08
CA GLU A 106 2.51 28.21 13.11
C GLU A 106 3.54 28.04 11.97
N SER A 107 4.68 27.40 12.25
CA SER A 107 5.72 27.14 11.25
C SER A 107 5.39 26.01 10.27
N ILE A 108 4.25 25.33 10.42
CA ILE A 108 3.94 24.13 9.65
C ILE A 108 3.86 24.39 8.14
N CYS A 109 3.32 25.54 7.73
CA CYS A 109 3.25 25.97 6.33
C CYS A 109 4.65 26.15 5.70
N LYS A 110 5.67 26.47 6.50
CA LYS A 110 7.06 26.61 6.05
C LYS A 110 7.81 25.28 6.08
N THR A 111 7.54 24.44 7.09
CA THR A 111 8.23 23.15 7.25
C THR A 111 7.71 22.06 6.32
N VAL A 112 6.44 22.12 5.90
CA VAL A 112 5.82 21.13 5.00
C VAL A 112 5.12 21.83 3.81
N PRO A 113 5.88 22.59 2.99
CA PRO A 113 5.31 23.58 2.08
C PRO A 113 4.54 22.99 0.89
N ILE A 114 4.87 21.77 0.45
CA ILE A 114 4.17 21.12 -0.68
C ILE A 114 2.78 20.65 -0.21
N PHE A 115 2.74 19.85 0.85
CA PHE A 115 1.49 19.33 1.40
C PHE A 115 0.55 20.46 1.84
N MET A 116 1.09 21.48 2.53
CA MET A 116 0.27 22.58 3.03
C MET A 116 -0.26 23.46 1.91
N ARG A 117 0.48 23.65 0.81
CA ARG A 117 -0.01 24.38 -0.37
C ARG A 117 -1.13 23.64 -1.09
N GLU A 118 -1.05 22.32 -1.19
CA GLU A 118 -2.06 21.53 -1.90
C GLU A 118 -3.32 21.27 -1.06
N GLN A 119 -3.17 21.12 0.26
CA GLN A 119 -4.24 20.64 1.13
C GLN A 119 -4.82 21.74 2.04
N CYS A 120 -4.01 22.76 2.35
CA CYS A 120 -4.30 23.80 3.34
C CYS A 120 -4.02 25.21 2.79
N ALA A 121 -4.33 25.44 1.51
CA ALA A 121 -4.01 26.68 0.80
C ALA A 121 -4.58 27.92 1.49
N TYR A 122 -5.81 27.84 2.01
CA TYR A 122 -6.48 28.94 2.69
C TYR A 122 -5.89 29.18 4.10
N SER A 123 -5.74 28.13 4.90
CA SER A 123 -5.14 28.23 6.25
C SER A 123 -3.70 28.73 6.23
N CYS A 124 -2.95 28.48 5.14
CA CYS A 124 -1.57 28.91 4.99
C CYS A 124 -1.40 30.20 4.16
N GLY A 125 -2.49 30.83 3.70
CA GLY A 125 -2.44 32.10 2.95
C GLY A 125 -1.79 31.98 1.57
N HIS A 126 -1.87 30.81 0.94
CA HIS A 126 -1.42 30.60 -0.44
C HIS A 126 -2.46 31.06 -1.48
N CYS A 127 -3.67 31.30 -1.00
CA CYS A 127 -4.71 32.15 -1.52
C CYS A 127 -5.44 32.75 -0.29
#